data_AF-A0A2U3QF65-F1
#
_entry.id   AF-A0A2U3QF65-F1
#
_cell.length_a   1.000
_cell.length_b   1.000
_cell.length_c   1.000
_cell.angle_alpha   90.00
_cell.angle_beta   90.00
_cell.angle_gamma   90.00
#
_symmetry.space_group_name_H-M   'P 1'
#
loop_
_entity.id
_entity.type
_entity.pdbx_description
1 polymer ?
#
loop_
_entity_poly.entity_id
_entity_poly.type
_entity_poly.pdbx_seq_one_letter_code
_entity_poly.pdbx_strand_id
1 'polypeptide(L)'
;MLGRRSLSFSLRSEAPARITKKAMQYAPLKPFECVPAQIKWLILVRLLVGNDSRWRSLTVESPSWLMDLPVMLLNVKLSIYNFTMRAVNATAASLSILALFFFSCSKMPVYPQAPFDGVGVRVALKELQEKKPVFYTFFDGKNSINYFVLKLDGSYQSYFDACAKCYQKKMGYRLAGNRVVCRACDVNYSLHDLKEGIGSCYPIRLEGRVDGDVYVIDRKAILGGGKYF
;
A
#
# COMPACT_ATOMS: atom_id res chain seq x y z
N MET A 1 7.14 -75.81 -41.74
CA MET A 1 8.15 -75.32 -40.78
C MET A 1 8.62 -73.94 -41.24
N LEU A 2 8.10 -72.87 -40.64
CA LEU A 2 8.51 -71.49 -40.91
C LEU A 2 8.69 -70.80 -39.56
N GLY A 3 9.94 -70.64 -39.15
CA GLY A 3 10.32 -70.04 -37.87
C GLY A 3 10.13 -68.53 -37.88
N ARG A 4 9.25 -68.03 -37.00
CA ARG A 4 9.15 -66.59 -36.70
C ARG A 4 10.23 -66.21 -35.71
N ARG A 5 11.22 -65.44 -36.17
CA ARG A 5 12.19 -64.76 -35.30
C ARG A 5 11.49 -63.62 -34.56
N SER A 6 11.43 -63.71 -33.23
CA SER A 6 11.05 -62.63 -32.34
C SER A 6 12.16 -61.58 -32.29
N LEU A 7 11.91 -60.39 -32.82
CA LEU A 7 12.77 -59.23 -32.60
C LEU A 7 12.34 -58.55 -31.29
N SER A 8 13.12 -58.78 -30.24
CA SER A 8 13.00 -58.10 -28.96
C SER A 8 13.50 -56.66 -29.10
N PHE A 9 12.58 -55.70 -29.22
CA PHE A 9 12.91 -54.29 -29.26
C PHE A 9 13.09 -53.76 -27.84
N SER A 10 14.34 -53.77 -27.37
CA SER A 10 14.74 -53.19 -26.09
C SER A 10 14.66 -51.66 -26.16
N LEU A 11 13.52 -51.09 -25.77
CA LEU A 11 13.39 -49.65 -25.55
C LEU A 11 14.17 -49.27 -24.28
N ARG A 12 15.40 -48.81 -24.50
CA ARG A 12 16.21 -48.12 -23.51
C ARG A 12 15.48 -46.84 -23.09
N SER A 13 15.07 -46.78 -21.83
CA SER A 13 14.48 -45.61 -21.20
C SER A 13 15.51 -44.48 -21.16
N GLU A 14 15.40 -43.53 -22.09
CA GLU A 14 16.11 -42.26 -22.00
C GLU A 14 15.46 -41.38 -20.94
N ALA A 15 16.23 -41.10 -19.89
CA ALA A 15 15.85 -40.21 -18.81
C ALA A 15 15.59 -38.79 -19.37
N PRO A 16 14.48 -38.12 -18.99
CA PRO A 16 14.26 -36.76 -19.42
C PRO A 16 15.29 -35.82 -18.78
N ALA A 17 15.95 -35.07 -19.66
CA ALA A 17 16.94 -34.06 -19.35
C ALA A 17 16.48 -33.13 -18.22
N ARG A 18 17.38 -32.93 -17.27
CA ARG A 18 17.26 -32.01 -16.14
C ARG A 18 17.21 -30.58 -16.68
N ILE A 19 16.01 -30.10 -17.01
CA ILE A 19 15.76 -28.68 -17.33
C ILE A 19 15.91 -27.92 -16.01
N THR A 20 17.09 -27.34 -15.82
CA THR A 20 17.33 -26.32 -14.81
C THR A 20 16.44 -25.13 -15.11
N LYS A 21 15.24 -25.09 -14.49
CA LYS A 21 14.42 -23.88 -14.42
C LYS A 21 15.22 -22.85 -13.63
N LYS A 22 16.00 -22.05 -14.35
CA LYS A 22 16.56 -20.79 -13.86
C LYS A 22 15.36 -19.94 -13.50
N ALA A 23 15.02 -19.90 -12.22
CA ALA A 23 13.98 -19.04 -11.68
C ALA A 23 14.34 -17.62 -12.13
N MET A 24 13.56 -17.08 -13.05
CA MET A 24 13.62 -15.68 -13.42
C MET A 24 12.97 -14.93 -12.26
N GLN A 25 13.75 -14.79 -11.19
CA GLN A 25 13.39 -14.09 -9.98
C GLN A 25 13.39 -12.61 -10.35
N TYR A 26 12.25 -12.12 -10.85
CA TYR A 26 12.03 -10.70 -11.03
C TYR A 26 12.29 -10.05 -9.67
N ALA A 27 13.32 -9.20 -9.63
CA ALA A 27 13.69 -8.46 -8.44
C ALA A 27 12.44 -7.76 -7.88
N PRO A 28 12.21 -7.77 -6.56
CA PRO A 28 11.09 -7.05 -5.98
C PRO A 28 11.26 -5.57 -6.35
N LEU A 29 10.37 -5.07 -7.21
CA LEU A 29 10.23 -3.64 -7.42
C LEU A 29 9.92 -3.06 -6.05
N LYS A 30 10.85 -2.25 -5.54
CA LYS A 30 10.74 -1.61 -4.23
C LYS A 30 9.37 -0.95 -4.15
N PRO A 31 8.65 -1.07 -3.01
CA PRO A 31 7.43 -0.32 -2.83
C PRO A 31 7.76 1.15 -3.05
N PHE A 32 7.02 1.81 -3.95
CA PHE A 32 7.01 3.26 -3.99
C PHE A 32 6.42 3.71 -2.65
N GLU A 33 7.26 3.88 -1.65
CA GLU A 33 6.92 4.60 -0.44
C GLU A 33 6.41 5.96 -0.88
N CYS A 34 5.12 6.21 -0.63
CA CYS A 34 4.59 7.55 -0.59
C CYS A 34 5.28 8.23 0.59
N VAL A 35 6.50 8.75 0.38
CA VAL A 35 7.03 9.79 1.22
C VAL A 35 6.08 10.96 1.01
N PRO A 36 5.32 11.40 2.03
CA PRO A 36 4.52 12.60 1.87
C PRO A 36 5.47 13.71 1.43
N ALA A 37 5.13 14.41 0.35
CA ALA A 37 5.83 15.61 -0.13
C ALA A 37 5.70 16.79 0.85
N GLN A 38 5.62 16.51 2.16
CA GLN A 38 5.49 17.46 3.26
C GLN A 38 6.83 17.77 3.93
N ILE A 39 7.85 16.91 3.77
CA ILE A 39 9.12 17.08 4.51
C ILE A 39 10.06 18.11 3.86
N LYS A 40 9.88 18.48 2.59
CA LYS A 40 10.69 19.56 1.96
C LYS A 40 10.19 20.98 2.27
N TRP A 41 8.92 21.15 2.61
CA TRP A 41 8.34 22.48 2.88
C TRP A 41 8.66 23.01 4.28
N LEU A 42 8.77 22.13 5.29
CA LEU A 42 9.14 22.53 6.66
C LEU A 42 10.56 23.11 6.76
N ILE A 43 11.48 22.74 5.87
CA ILE A 43 12.83 23.29 5.83
C ILE A 43 12.85 24.69 5.19
N LEU A 44 12.00 24.93 4.18
CA LEU A 44 11.95 26.24 3.51
C LEU A 44 11.29 27.32 4.37
N VAL A 45 10.27 26.98 5.16
CA VAL A 45 9.62 27.95 6.07
C VAL A 45 10.57 28.38 7.19
N ARG A 46 11.49 27.49 7.63
CA ARG A 46 12.50 27.82 8.65
C ARG A 46 13.64 28.70 8.14
N LEU A 47 13.81 28.81 6.82
CA LEU A 47 14.75 29.75 6.18
C LEU A 47 14.13 31.13 5.92
N LEU A 48 12.80 31.23 5.85
CA LEU A 48 12.09 32.51 5.61
C LEU A 48 11.64 33.21 6.89
N VAL A 49 11.53 32.50 8.02
CA VAL A 49 11.27 33.11 9.33
C VAL A 49 12.59 33.17 10.10
N GLY A 50 13.25 34.32 9.99
CA GLY A 50 14.54 34.61 10.61
C GLY A 50 14.59 34.26 12.10
N ASN A 51 15.60 33.48 12.47
CA ASN A 51 15.96 33.15 13.84
C ASN A 51 16.72 34.33 14.47
N ASP A 52 16.02 35.40 14.83
CA ASP A 52 16.59 36.50 15.59
C ASP A 52 16.30 36.35 17.08
N SER A 53 17.20 35.68 17.77
CA SER A 53 17.28 35.75 19.23
C SER A 53 18.70 35.42 19.69
N ARG A 54 19.59 36.42 19.65
CA ARG A 54 20.79 36.40 20.48
C ARG A 54 21.18 37.79 20.95
N TRP A 55 20.69 38.13 22.14
CA TRP A 55 21.16 39.21 22.98
C TRP A 55 22.68 39.11 23.24
N ARG A 56 23.40 40.21 23.03
CA ARG A 56 24.55 40.59 23.86
C ARG A 56 24.46 42.07 24.16
N SER A 57 24.35 42.34 25.45
CA SER A 57 24.55 43.61 26.11
C SER A 57 25.90 44.23 25.72
N LEU A 58 25.85 45.42 25.13
CA LEU A 58 26.93 46.39 25.19
C LEU A 58 26.36 47.64 25.83
N THR A 59 26.69 47.82 27.10
CA THR A 59 26.61 49.09 27.81
C THR A 59 27.55 50.06 27.11
N VAL A 60 27.00 51.08 26.46
CA VAL A 60 27.75 52.28 26.09
C VAL A 60 27.14 53.43 26.88
N GLU A 61 28.02 54.06 27.65
CA GLU A 61 27.75 55.19 28.50
C GLU A 61 27.13 56.35 27.72
N SER A 62 26.13 56.95 28.36
CA SER A 62 25.35 58.09 27.91
C SER A 62 26.17 59.37 27.74
N PRO A 63 25.86 60.18 26.71
CA PRO A 63 25.89 61.63 26.84
C PRO A 63 24.48 62.17 27.12
N SER A 64 24.34 62.86 28.25
CA SER A 64 23.10 63.39 28.79
C SER A 64 22.67 64.70 28.11
N TRP A 65 22.15 64.66 26.88
CA TRP A 65 21.45 65.81 26.25
C TRP A 65 20.91 65.48 24.85
N LEU A 66 19.85 64.69 24.71
CA LEU A 66 19.00 64.76 23.50
C LEU A 66 17.62 64.17 23.81
N MET A 67 16.80 64.99 24.45
CA MET A 67 15.39 64.71 24.73
C MET A 67 14.51 64.99 23.50
N ASP A 68 13.64 64.01 23.24
CA ASP A 68 12.20 64.16 23.03
C ASP A 68 11.68 64.91 21.80
N LEU A 69 11.46 64.20 20.68
CA LEU A 69 10.30 64.43 19.78
C LEU A 69 9.94 63.41 18.65
N PRO A 70 10.54 62.20 18.47
CA PRO A 70 10.04 61.26 17.44
C PRO A 70 9.35 59.99 17.96
N VAL A 71 9.25 59.75 19.27
CA VAL A 71 8.86 58.42 19.82
C VAL A 71 7.36 58.10 19.63
N MET A 72 6.47 59.10 19.64
CA MET A 72 5.03 58.85 19.48
C MET A 72 4.62 58.44 18.05
N LEU A 73 5.24 59.01 17.01
CA LEU A 73 4.94 58.67 15.61
C LEU A 73 5.41 57.26 15.22
N LEU A 74 6.47 56.75 15.86
CA LEU A 74 6.94 55.38 15.67
C LEU A 74 5.95 54.34 16.24
N ASN A 75 5.39 54.60 17.42
CA ASN A 75 4.49 53.66 18.11
C ASN A 75 3.16 53.46 17.36
N VAL A 76 2.61 54.52 16.74
CA VAL A 76 1.39 54.41 15.94
C VAL A 76 1.64 53.64 14.63
N LYS A 77 2.77 53.89 13.95
CA LYS A 77 3.16 53.16 12.73
C LYS A 77 3.40 51.67 13.00
N LEU A 78 4.07 51.31 14.11
CA LEU A 78 4.27 49.91 14.49
C LEU A 78 2.96 49.20 14.84
N SER A 79 2.01 49.88 15.49
CA SER A 79 0.70 49.30 15.83
C SER A 79 -0.12 48.96 14.58
N ILE A 80 -0.15 49.87 13.60
CA ILE A 80 -0.85 49.64 12.31
C ILE A 80 -0.18 48.53 11.52
N TYR A 81 1.16 48.50 11.46
CA TYR A 81 1.92 47.45 10.76
C TYR A 81 1.72 46.06 11.38
N ASN A 82 1.69 45.96 12.71
CA ASN A 82 1.44 44.70 13.40
C ASN A 82 -0.01 44.20 13.21
N PHE A 83 -0.97 45.10 13.07
CA PHE A 83 -2.37 44.74 12.82
C PHE A 83 -2.60 44.23 11.39
N THR A 84 -2.02 44.91 10.39
CA THR A 84 -2.09 44.46 8.98
C THR A 84 -1.35 43.16 8.75
N MET A 85 -0.18 42.96 9.38
CA MET A 85 0.59 41.71 9.28
C MET A 85 -0.13 40.52 9.94
N ARG A 86 -0.84 40.72 11.07
CA ARG A 86 -1.66 39.66 11.69
C ARG A 86 -2.83 39.22 10.80
N ALA A 87 -3.47 40.15 10.09
CA ALA A 87 -4.58 39.85 9.19
C ALA A 87 -4.14 39.07 7.94
N VAL A 88 -2.98 39.41 7.35
CA VAL A 88 -2.42 38.70 6.18
C VAL A 88 -1.95 37.29 6.53
N ASN A 89 -1.38 37.09 7.72
CA ASN A 89 -0.92 35.76 8.15
C ASN A 89 -2.11 34.82 8.46
N ALA A 90 -3.22 35.35 8.97
CA ALA A 90 -4.42 34.56 9.27
C ALA A 90 -5.13 34.05 8.00
N THR A 91 -5.14 34.84 6.91
CA THR A 91 -5.75 34.44 5.63
C THR A 91 -4.87 33.49 4.81
N ALA A 92 -3.54 33.65 4.89
CA ALA A 92 -2.60 32.70 4.28
C ALA A 92 -2.65 31.32 4.95
N ALA A 93 -2.83 31.27 6.28
CA ALA A 93 -2.98 30.03 7.02
C ALA A 93 -4.29 29.28 6.69
N SER A 94 -5.40 30.00 6.53
CA SER A 94 -6.70 29.38 6.21
C SER A 94 -6.75 28.81 4.79
N LEU A 95 -6.15 29.48 3.80
CA LEU A 95 -6.01 28.97 2.43
C LEU A 95 -5.07 27.74 2.35
N SER A 96 -4.02 27.71 3.17
CA SER A 96 -3.09 26.57 3.23
C SER A 96 -3.74 25.32 3.83
N ILE A 97 -4.62 25.48 4.83
CA ILE A 97 -5.37 24.35 5.42
C ILE A 97 -6.39 23.78 4.43
N LEU A 98 -7.04 24.62 3.62
CA LEU A 98 -7.98 24.17 2.58
C LEU A 98 -7.27 23.38 1.46
N ALA A 99 -6.04 23.73 1.10
CA ALA A 99 -5.24 23.01 0.11
C ALA A 99 -4.81 21.60 0.57
N LEU A 100 -4.67 21.37 1.88
CA LEU A 100 -4.32 20.06 2.44
C LEU A 100 -5.48 19.04 2.39
N PHE A 101 -6.72 19.50 2.19
CA PHE A 101 -7.89 18.62 2.10
C PHE A 101 -8.04 17.94 0.72
N PHE A 102 -7.46 18.49 -0.36
CA PHE A 102 -7.71 18.01 -1.72
C PHE A 102 -6.76 16.91 -2.22
N PHE A 103 -5.74 16.53 -1.46
CA PHE A 103 -4.75 15.51 -1.88
C PHE A 103 -4.81 14.22 -1.05
N SER A 104 -6.01 13.77 -0.65
CA SER A 104 -6.16 12.43 -0.09
C SER A 104 -6.16 11.38 -1.21
N CYS A 105 -4.95 11.03 -1.68
CA CYS A 105 -4.75 9.99 -2.68
C CYS A 105 -4.94 8.62 -2.03
N SER A 106 -6.13 8.04 -2.18
CA SER A 106 -6.41 6.65 -1.79
C SER A 106 -5.81 5.70 -2.82
N LYS A 107 -4.50 5.43 -2.70
CA LYS A 107 -3.84 4.41 -3.52
C LYS A 107 -4.16 3.01 -3.00
N MET A 108 -4.36 2.09 -3.93
CA MET A 108 -4.54 0.68 -3.64
C MET A 108 -3.30 0.11 -2.94
N PRO A 109 -3.48 -0.70 -1.87
CA PRO A 109 -2.34 -1.36 -1.23
C PRO A 109 -1.63 -2.28 -2.23
N VAL A 110 -0.30 -2.34 -2.16
CA VAL A 110 0.50 -3.28 -2.95
C VAL A 110 1.16 -4.26 -1.99
N TYR A 111 1.05 -5.55 -2.28
CA TYR A 111 1.56 -6.65 -1.48
C TYR A 111 2.65 -7.41 -2.23
N PRO A 112 3.43 -8.28 -1.55
CA PRO A 112 4.40 -9.14 -2.21
C PRO A 112 3.74 -10.03 -3.28
N GLN A 113 4.50 -10.36 -4.32
CA GLN A 113 4.06 -11.35 -5.31
C GLN A 113 4.27 -12.76 -4.75
N ALA A 114 3.28 -13.63 -4.92
CA ALA A 114 3.46 -15.06 -4.66
C ALA A 114 4.26 -15.73 -5.80
N PRO A 115 4.96 -16.85 -5.53
CA PRO A 115 5.67 -17.61 -6.56
C PRO A 115 4.75 -17.96 -7.74
N PHE A 116 5.22 -17.69 -8.95
CA PHE A 116 4.46 -17.90 -10.19
C PHE A 116 5.26 -18.81 -11.14
N ASP A 117 4.62 -19.86 -11.67
CA ASP A 117 5.27 -20.89 -12.49
C ASP A 117 5.02 -20.74 -14.00
N GLY A 118 4.30 -19.69 -14.41
CA GLY A 118 3.86 -19.46 -15.80
C GLY A 118 2.40 -19.85 -16.04
N VAL A 119 1.87 -20.80 -15.26
CA VAL A 119 0.50 -21.32 -15.40
C VAL A 119 -0.39 -20.76 -14.28
N GLY A 120 0.12 -20.75 -13.06
CA GLY A 120 -0.59 -20.32 -11.88
C GLY A 120 0.33 -19.84 -10.77
N VAL A 121 -0.30 -19.23 -9.77
CA VAL A 121 0.37 -18.87 -8.53
C VAL A 121 0.41 -20.11 -7.64
N ARG A 122 1.57 -20.38 -7.03
CA ARG A 122 1.77 -21.49 -6.08
C ARG A 122 2.22 -20.94 -4.74
N VAL A 123 1.38 -21.09 -3.72
CA VAL A 123 1.66 -20.67 -2.34
C VAL A 123 1.99 -21.89 -1.50
N ALA A 124 3.13 -21.91 -0.82
CA ALA A 124 3.49 -23.04 0.04
C ALA A 124 2.56 -23.10 1.25
N LEU A 125 1.98 -24.28 1.54
CA LEU A 125 1.05 -24.44 2.67
C LEU A 125 1.71 -24.15 4.03
N LYS A 126 3.04 -24.28 4.10
CA LYS A 126 3.86 -23.98 5.30
C LYS A 126 3.95 -22.49 5.61
N GLU A 127 3.76 -21.62 4.62
CA GLU A 127 3.76 -20.16 4.80
C GLU A 127 2.42 -19.66 5.38
N LEU A 128 1.36 -20.46 5.23
CA LEU A 128 0.01 -20.10 5.63
C LEU A 128 -0.26 -20.48 7.08
N GLN A 129 -0.38 -19.46 7.93
CA GLN A 129 -0.75 -19.61 9.33
C GLN A 129 -2.27 -19.68 9.51
N GLU A 130 -2.69 -20.41 10.54
CA GLU A 130 -4.10 -20.55 10.89
C GLU A 130 -4.73 -19.19 11.25
N LYS A 131 -5.93 -18.92 10.71
CA LYS A 131 -6.69 -17.67 10.97
C LYS A 131 -5.94 -16.37 10.61
N LYS A 132 -4.93 -16.45 9.74
CA LYS A 132 -4.14 -15.30 9.31
C LYS A 132 -4.09 -15.22 7.78
N PRO A 133 -4.90 -14.35 7.15
CA PRO A 133 -4.85 -14.15 5.71
C PRO A 133 -3.49 -13.56 5.29
N VAL A 134 -2.91 -14.11 4.23
CA VAL A 134 -1.70 -13.60 3.61
C VAL A 134 -2.09 -12.95 2.28
N PHE A 135 -1.78 -11.67 2.15
CA PHE A 135 -2.13 -10.86 0.99
C PHE A 135 -1.01 -10.89 -0.05
N TYR A 136 -1.41 -10.95 -1.31
CA TYR A 136 -0.53 -10.97 -2.47
C TYR A 136 -1.05 -10.05 -3.57
N THR A 137 -0.15 -9.58 -4.41
CA THR A 137 -0.50 -8.83 -5.64
C THR A 137 -0.01 -9.60 -6.86
N PHE A 138 -0.89 -9.83 -7.82
CA PHE A 138 -0.54 -10.35 -9.14
C PHE A 138 -0.51 -9.20 -10.14
N PHE A 139 0.51 -9.17 -11.00
CA PHE A 139 0.64 -8.14 -12.02
C PHE A 139 0.47 -8.77 -13.40
N ASP A 140 -0.51 -8.30 -14.17
CA ASP A 140 -0.76 -8.79 -15.53
C ASP A 140 -0.02 -7.96 -16.61
N GLY A 141 0.71 -6.93 -16.18
CA GLY A 141 1.42 -5.95 -17.01
C GLY A 141 0.71 -4.61 -17.13
N LYS A 142 -0.63 -4.57 -17.00
CA LYS A 142 -1.45 -3.34 -17.05
C LYS A 142 -2.11 -3.03 -15.72
N ASN A 143 -2.61 -4.06 -15.05
CA ASN A 143 -3.34 -3.99 -13.80
C ASN A 143 -2.62 -4.79 -12.71
N SER A 144 -2.78 -4.32 -11.47
CA SER A 144 -2.45 -5.08 -10.27
C SER A 144 -3.73 -5.65 -9.68
N ILE A 145 -3.75 -6.97 -9.48
CA ILE A 145 -4.88 -7.70 -8.93
C ILE A 145 -4.48 -8.18 -7.55
N ASN A 146 -5.14 -7.67 -6.52
CA ASN A 146 -4.87 -8.05 -5.14
C ASN A 146 -5.79 -9.21 -4.72
N TYR A 147 -5.23 -10.16 -4.00
CA TYR A 147 -5.95 -11.30 -3.45
C TYR A 147 -5.26 -11.73 -2.16
N PHE A 148 -5.95 -12.56 -1.38
CA PHE A 148 -5.37 -13.15 -0.18
C PHE A 148 -5.74 -14.62 -0.07
N VAL A 149 -4.86 -15.36 0.59
CA VAL A 149 -5.05 -16.78 0.90
C VAL A 149 -5.17 -16.93 2.41
N LEU A 150 -6.15 -17.71 2.85
CA LEU A 150 -6.49 -17.94 4.24
C LEU A 150 -6.51 -19.44 4.51
N LYS A 151 -5.81 -19.84 5.57
CA LYS A 151 -5.97 -21.15 6.20
C LYS A 151 -6.97 -21.04 7.35
N LEU A 152 -8.01 -21.87 7.31
CA LEU A 152 -9.06 -21.89 8.32
C LEU A 152 -9.58 -23.31 8.54
N ASP A 153 -9.51 -23.77 9.78
CA ASP A 153 -9.93 -25.09 10.26
C ASP A 153 -9.37 -26.21 9.36
N GLY A 154 -8.09 -26.10 8.99
CA GLY A 154 -7.40 -27.04 8.11
C GLY A 154 -7.76 -26.93 6.62
N SER A 155 -8.73 -26.10 6.25
CA SER A 155 -9.09 -25.80 4.86
C SER A 155 -8.37 -24.56 4.33
N TYR A 156 -8.04 -24.56 3.04
CA TYR A 156 -7.39 -23.43 2.37
C TYR A 156 -8.38 -22.76 1.43
N GLN A 157 -8.45 -21.43 1.51
CA GLN A 157 -9.38 -20.62 0.75
C GLN A 157 -8.68 -19.38 0.23
N SER A 158 -9.10 -18.91 -0.94
CA SER A 158 -8.60 -17.67 -1.53
C SER A 158 -9.74 -16.74 -1.90
N TYR A 159 -9.48 -15.45 -1.80
CA TYR A 159 -10.43 -14.38 -2.11
C TYR A 159 -9.72 -13.21 -2.76
N PHE A 160 -10.41 -12.48 -3.61
CA PHE A 160 -9.95 -11.18 -4.08
C PHE A 160 -10.00 -10.15 -2.95
N ASP A 161 -9.05 -9.21 -2.96
CA ASP A 161 -9.04 -8.06 -2.05
C ASP A 161 -10.02 -6.96 -2.52
N ALA A 162 -11.24 -7.37 -2.90
CA ALA A 162 -12.29 -6.52 -3.45
C ALA A 162 -13.69 -7.13 -3.23
N CYS A 163 -14.72 -6.28 -3.21
CA CYS A 163 -16.13 -6.69 -3.20
C CYS A 163 -16.93 -6.05 -4.31
N ALA A 164 -18.06 -6.67 -4.65
CA ALA A 164 -18.95 -6.21 -5.71
C ALA A 164 -19.47 -4.78 -5.51
N LYS A 165 -19.60 -4.31 -4.25
CA LYS A 165 -20.15 -2.97 -3.95
C LYS A 165 -19.10 -1.86 -3.90
N CYS A 166 -17.94 -2.10 -3.28
CA CYS A 166 -16.97 -1.04 -2.97
C CYS A 166 -15.67 -1.11 -3.78
N TYR A 167 -15.55 -2.04 -4.75
CA TYR A 167 -14.32 -2.22 -5.53
C TYR A 167 -13.81 -0.92 -6.19
N GLN A 168 -14.71 -0.02 -6.60
CA GLN A 168 -14.35 1.27 -7.22
C GLN A 168 -13.45 2.15 -6.33
N LYS A 169 -13.50 1.96 -4.99
CA LYS A 169 -12.63 2.68 -4.05
C LYS A 169 -11.21 2.12 -3.98
N LYS A 170 -10.98 0.90 -4.47
CA LYS A 170 -9.68 0.20 -4.53
C LYS A 170 -8.93 0.13 -3.18
N MET A 171 -9.65 0.15 -2.05
CA MET A 171 -9.03 0.13 -0.71
C MET A 171 -8.82 -1.29 -0.17
N GLY A 172 -9.60 -2.26 -0.66
CA GLY A 172 -9.55 -3.65 -0.22
C GLY A 172 -9.95 -3.86 1.24
N TYR A 173 -9.38 -4.90 1.84
CA TYR A 173 -9.68 -5.42 3.16
C TYR A 173 -8.48 -5.34 4.10
N ARG A 174 -8.75 -5.40 5.40
CA ARG A 174 -7.75 -5.57 6.45
C ARG A 174 -8.21 -6.60 7.46
N LEU A 175 -7.26 -7.25 8.11
CA LEU A 175 -7.54 -8.10 9.26
C LEU A 175 -7.63 -7.24 10.53
N ALA A 176 -8.65 -7.45 11.34
CA ALA A 176 -8.81 -6.87 12.67
C ALA A 176 -9.18 -7.98 13.66
N GLY A 177 -8.19 -8.50 14.38
CA GLY A 177 -8.37 -9.70 15.21
C GLY A 177 -8.77 -10.90 14.36
N ASN A 178 -9.92 -11.51 14.67
CA ASN A 178 -10.47 -12.65 13.92
C ASN A 178 -11.53 -12.23 12.88
N ARG A 179 -11.51 -10.97 12.44
CA ARG A 179 -12.49 -10.39 11.51
C ARG A 179 -11.80 -9.75 10.32
N VAL A 180 -12.42 -9.86 9.15
CA VAL A 180 -12.00 -9.17 7.93
C VAL A 180 -12.89 -7.95 7.75
N VAL A 181 -12.26 -6.77 7.66
CA VAL A 181 -12.93 -5.46 7.61
C VAL A 181 -12.67 -4.82 6.26
N CYS A 182 -13.72 -4.40 5.56
CA CYS A 182 -13.59 -3.61 4.34
C CYS A 182 -13.10 -2.21 4.71
N ARG A 183 -12.00 -1.76 4.11
CA ARG A 183 -11.43 -0.43 4.40
C ARG A 183 -12.28 0.73 3.89
N ALA A 184 -13.23 0.46 2.98
CA ALA A 184 -14.07 1.47 2.36
C ALA A 184 -15.45 1.62 3.03
N CYS A 185 -16.04 0.52 3.52
CA CYS A 185 -17.41 0.49 4.06
C CYS A 185 -17.45 0.17 5.58
N ASP A 186 -16.31 -0.19 6.19
CA ASP A 186 -16.14 -0.67 7.58
C ASP A 186 -17.01 -1.86 8.01
N VAL A 187 -17.79 -2.44 7.09
CA VAL A 187 -18.46 -3.72 7.27
C VAL A 187 -17.40 -4.79 7.49
N ASN A 188 -17.68 -5.66 8.46
CA ASN A 188 -16.75 -6.65 8.92
C ASN A 188 -17.43 -8.02 9.11
N TYR A 189 -16.70 -9.07 8.78
CA TYR A 189 -17.16 -10.45 8.83
C TYR A 189 -16.19 -11.29 9.66
N SER A 190 -16.71 -12.29 10.38
CA SER A 190 -15.84 -13.28 11.03
C SER A 190 -15.10 -14.08 9.95
N LEU A 191 -13.87 -14.52 10.25
CA LEU A 191 -13.14 -15.42 9.34
C LEU A 191 -13.92 -16.72 9.06
N HIS A 192 -14.71 -17.21 10.01
CA HIS A 192 -15.54 -18.42 9.84
C HIS A 192 -16.68 -18.21 8.84
N ASP A 193 -17.31 -17.03 8.87
CA ASP A 193 -18.41 -16.69 7.96
C ASP A 193 -17.91 -16.49 6.53
N LEU A 194 -16.59 -16.26 6.33
CA LEU A 194 -15.70 -16.67 5.20
C LEU A 194 -16.30 -17.57 4.12
N LYS A 195 -16.84 -18.69 4.56
CA LYS A 195 -17.28 -19.76 3.65
C LYS A 195 -18.67 -19.50 3.08
N GLU A 196 -19.50 -18.78 3.80
CA GLU A 196 -20.93 -18.64 3.51
C GLU A 196 -21.20 -17.63 2.40
N GLY A 197 -20.35 -16.61 2.23
CA GLY A 197 -20.46 -15.68 1.11
C GLY A 197 -21.66 -14.73 1.17
N ILE A 198 -22.31 -14.57 2.34
CA ILE A 198 -23.57 -13.83 2.45
C ILE A 198 -23.28 -12.35 2.70
N GLY A 199 -23.54 -11.50 1.69
CA GLY A 199 -23.53 -10.04 1.83
C GLY A 199 -23.02 -9.29 0.60
N SER A 200 -23.34 -7.99 0.50
CA SER A 200 -22.95 -7.14 -0.64
C SER A 200 -21.52 -6.58 -0.56
N CYS A 201 -20.98 -6.37 0.65
CA CYS A 201 -19.60 -5.88 0.89
C CYS A 201 -18.66 -7.05 1.25
N TYR A 202 -18.88 -8.23 0.65
CA TYR A 202 -18.17 -9.47 0.97
C TYR A 202 -16.98 -9.75 0.02
N PRO A 203 -15.84 -10.29 0.52
CA PRO A 203 -14.71 -10.65 -0.34
C PRO A 203 -15.09 -11.68 -1.41
N ILE A 204 -14.78 -11.39 -2.67
CA ILE A 204 -15.18 -12.28 -3.77
C ILE A 204 -14.30 -13.53 -3.74
N ARG A 205 -14.92 -14.71 -3.72
CA ARG A 205 -14.21 -16.00 -3.71
C ARG A 205 -13.37 -16.16 -4.98
N LEU A 206 -12.13 -16.58 -4.79
CA LEU A 206 -11.18 -16.91 -5.85
C LEU A 206 -10.92 -18.41 -5.80
N GLU A 207 -11.26 -19.11 -6.88
CA GLU A 207 -11.08 -20.56 -6.95
C GLU A 207 -9.60 -20.94 -6.96
N GLY A 208 -9.25 -21.89 -6.10
CA GLY A 208 -7.93 -22.48 -5.99
C GLY A 208 -8.05 -23.91 -5.45
N ARG A 209 -6.95 -24.65 -5.52
CA ARG A 209 -6.90 -26.06 -5.11
C ARG A 209 -5.61 -26.36 -4.37
N VAL A 210 -5.66 -27.33 -3.47
CA VAL A 210 -4.46 -27.91 -2.88
C VAL A 210 -3.88 -28.94 -3.84
N ASP A 211 -2.58 -28.84 -4.12
CA ASP A 211 -1.81 -29.75 -4.97
C ASP A 211 -0.51 -30.12 -4.24
N GLY A 212 -0.53 -31.23 -3.50
CA GLY A 212 0.55 -31.63 -2.61
C GLY A 212 0.77 -30.60 -1.48
N ASP A 213 1.99 -30.07 -1.38
CA ASP A 213 2.40 -29.11 -0.34
C ASP A 213 2.17 -27.64 -0.71
N VAL A 214 1.43 -27.38 -1.79
CA VAL A 214 1.14 -26.02 -2.26
C VAL A 214 -0.35 -25.80 -2.51
N TYR A 215 -0.81 -24.57 -2.31
CA TYR A 215 -2.10 -24.08 -2.78
C TYR A 215 -1.91 -23.37 -4.13
N VAL A 216 -2.63 -23.84 -5.14
CA VAL A 216 -2.51 -23.41 -6.53
C VAL A 216 -3.73 -22.60 -6.93
N ILE A 217 -3.49 -21.44 -7.52
CA ILE A 217 -4.51 -20.57 -8.11
C ILE A 217 -4.15 -20.35 -9.58
N ASP A 218 -5.01 -20.78 -10.49
CA ASP A 218 -4.74 -20.66 -11.93
C ASP A 218 -4.75 -19.18 -12.36
N ARG A 219 -3.83 -18.80 -13.26
CA ARG A 219 -3.74 -17.43 -13.79
C ARG A 219 -5.08 -16.95 -14.36
N LYS A 220 -5.81 -17.83 -15.05
CA LYS A 220 -7.12 -17.51 -15.64
C LYS A 220 -8.14 -17.08 -14.58
N ALA A 221 -8.14 -17.73 -13.41
CA ALA A 221 -9.04 -17.40 -12.31
C ALA A 221 -8.71 -16.00 -11.76
N ILE A 222 -7.42 -15.70 -11.55
CA ILE A 222 -6.96 -14.38 -11.08
C ILE A 222 -7.38 -13.28 -12.07
N LEU A 223 -7.11 -13.48 -13.37
CA LEU A 223 -7.46 -12.51 -14.40
C LEU A 223 -8.98 -12.31 -14.56
N GLY A 224 -9.79 -13.33 -14.27
CA GLY A 224 -11.25 -13.21 -14.26
C GLY A 224 -11.77 -12.16 -13.26
N GLY A 225 -10.99 -11.87 -12.21
CA GLY A 225 -11.28 -10.81 -11.24
C GLY A 225 -10.82 -9.41 -11.66
N GLY A 226 -10.17 -9.24 -12.81
CA GLY A 226 -9.59 -7.97 -13.23
C GLY A 226 -10.59 -6.81 -13.30
N LYS A 227 -11.88 -7.08 -13.54
CA LYS A 227 -12.95 -6.05 -13.55
C LYS A 227 -13.16 -5.34 -12.21
N TYR A 228 -12.64 -5.89 -11.11
CA TYR A 228 -12.75 -5.31 -9.77
C TYR A 228 -11.54 -4.41 -9.40
N PHE A 229 -10.53 -4.31 -10.28
CA PHE A 229 -9.26 -3.61 -10.03
C PHE A 229 -8.99 -2.57 -11.11
#